data_AF-A0A5N5EI97-F1
#
_entry.id   AF-A0A5N5EI97-F1
#
_cell.length_a   1.000
_cell.length_b   1.000
_cell.length_c   1.000
_cell.angle_alpha   90.00
_cell.angle_beta   90.00
_cell.angle_gamma   90.00
#
_symmetry.space_group_name_H-M   'P 1'
#
loop_
_entity.id
_entity.type
_entity.pdbx_description
1 polymer ?
#
loop_
_entity_poly.entity_id
_entity_poly.type
_entity_poly.pdbx_seq_one_letter_code
_entity_poly.pdbx_strand_id
1 'polypeptide(L)' 'MAYHPVRSPDAITLTVPEIRHLLVAVLDPPAVTVARLLHWSNWRRRHQATARRSHYRRRTASDPAE' A
#
# COMPACT_ATOMS: atom_id res chain seq x y z
N MET A 1 27.38 10.76 -18.92
CA MET A 1 27.45 9.47 -18.22
C MET A 1 26.08 8.82 -18.28
N ALA A 2 25.89 7.82 -19.14
CA ALA A 2 24.63 7.11 -19.25
C ALA A 2 24.60 5.98 -18.19
N TYR A 3 23.57 5.99 -17.34
CA TYR A 3 23.30 4.88 -16.43
C TYR A 3 22.77 3.70 -17.24
N HIS A 4 23.63 2.73 -17.55
CA HIS A 4 23.21 1.43 -18.04
C HIS A 4 22.92 0.55 -16.83
N PRO A 5 21.65 0.25 -16.50
CA PRO A 5 21.38 -0.79 -15.53
C PRO A 5 21.97 -2.09 -16.08
N VAL A 6 22.85 -2.72 -15.30
CA VAL A 6 23.35 -4.07 -15.59
C VAL A 6 22.13 -4.98 -15.59
N ARG A 7 21.63 -5.28 -16.79
CA ARG A 7 20.60 -6.31 -16.97
C ARG A 7 21.34 -7.64 -16.89
N SER A 8 21.32 -8.25 -15.72
CA SER A 8 21.77 -9.64 -15.60
C SER A 8 20.85 -10.50 -16.50
N PRO A 9 21.40 -11.30 -17.43
CA PRO A 9 20.59 -12.10 -18.35
C PRO A 9 19.72 -13.15 -17.64
N ASP A 10 20.04 -13.46 -16.38
CA ASP A 10 19.31 -14.41 -15.52
C ASP A 10 18.39 -13.72 -14.48
N ALA A 11 18.17 -12.42 -14.59
CA ALA A 11 17.34 -11.69 -13.62
C ALA A 11 15.87 -12.12 -13.74
N ILE A 12 15.36 -12.72 -12.66
CA ILE A 12 13.93 -12.99 -12.50
C ILE A 12 13.17 -11.67 -12.69
N THR A 13 12.02 -11.75 -13.38
CA THR A 13 11.17 -10.57 -13.56
C THR A 13 10.75 -10.05 -12.18
N LEU A 14 10.87 -8.74 -11.98
CA LEU A 14 10.51 -8.10 -10.71
C LEU A 14 9.13 -8.58 -10.24
N THR A 15 9.12 -9.24 -9.10
CA THR A 15 7.90 -9.74 -8.49
C THR A 15 7.19 -8.59 -7.77
N VAL A 16 5.88 -8.74 -7.53
CA VAL A 16 5.08 -7.72 -6.81
C VAL A 16 5.68 -7.37 -5.43
N PRO A 17 6.20 -8.31 -4.63
CA PRO A 17 6.91 -7.99 -3.39
C PRO A 17 8.16 -7.12 -3.60
N GLU A 18 8.95 -7.38 -4.64
CA GLU A 18 10.18 -6.62 -4.94
C GLU A 18 9.86 -5.21 -5.43
N ILE A 19 8.88 -5.05 -6.31
CA ILE A 19 8.42 -3.72 -6.76
C ILE A 19 7.98 -2.89 -5.55
N ARG A 20 7.25 -3.51 -4.61
CA ARG A 20 6.82 -2.83 -3.39
C ARG A 20 7.98 -2.44 -2.49
N HIS A 21 8.99 -3.29 -2.31
CA HIS A 21 10.19 -2.94 -1.54
C HIS A 21 10.98 -1.80 -2.20
N LEU A 22 11.15 -1.82 -3.52
CA LEU A 22 11.84 -0.75 -4.24
C LEU A 22 11.07 0.57 -4.13
N LEU A 23 9.75 0.54 -4.26
CA LEU A 23 8.92 1.73 -4.07
C LEU A 23 9.01 2.25 -2.64
N VAL A 24 8.99 1.38 -1.62
CA VAL A 24 9.19 1.81 -0.23
C VAL A 24 10.56 2.44 -0.06
N ALA A 25 11.64 1.81 -0.53
CA ALA A 25 13.00 2.35 -0.40
C ALA A 25 13.18 3.70 -1.12
N VAL A 26 12.52 3.91 -2.27
CA VAL A 26 12.59 5.17 -3.04
C VAL A 26 11.68 6.25 -2.45
N LEU A 27 10.51 5.87 -1.95
CA LEU A 27 9.49 6.79 -1.43
C LEU A 27 9.60 7.02 0.08
N ASP A 28 10.51 6.33 0.77
CA ASP A 28 10.87 6.56 2.16
C ASP A 28 12.00 7.59 2.21
N PRO A 29 11.70 8.90 2.30
CA PRO A 29 12.74 9.87 2.57
C PRO A 29 13.39 9.53 3.92
N PRO A 30 14.71 9.70 4.07
CA PRO A 30 15.43 9.38 5.32
C PRO A 30 14.98 10.19 6.56
N ALA A 31 13.97 11.05 6.39
CA ALA A 31 13.34 11.84 7.44
C ALA A 31 11.80 11.86 7.25
N VAL A 32 11.13 10.71 7.09
CA VAL A 32 9.68 10.68 7.30
C VAL A 32 9.43 11.07 8.76
N THR A 33 9.05 12.33 8.97
CA THR A 33 8.70 12.82 10.30
C THR A 33 7.57 11.98 10.88
N VAL A 34 7.61 11.73 12.19
CA VAL A 34 6.56 10.99 12.91
C VAL A 34 5.16 11.53 12.57
N ALA A 35 5.05 12.84 12.34
CA ALA A 35 3.81 13.48 11.87
C ALA A 35 3.29 12.92 10.54
N ARG A 36 4.16 12.64 9.55
CA ARG A 36 3.77 12.06 8.26
C ARG A 36 3.38 10.59 8.38
N LEU A 37 4.07 9.82 9.24
CA LEU A 37 3.68 8.43 9.56
C LEU A 37 2.31 8.39 10.25
N LEU A 38 2.08 9.26 11.23
CA LEU A 38 0.79 9.39 11.91
C LEU A 38 -0.31 9.84 10.95
N HIS A 39 -0.01 10.79 10.05
CA HIS A 39 -0.94 11.23 9.02
C HIS A 39 -1.36 10.07 8.11
N TRP A 40 -0.38 9.30 7.61
CA TRP A 40 -0.64 8.14 6.77
C TRP A 40 -1.43 7.04 7.49
N SER A 41 -1.08 6.78 8.75
CA SER A 41 -1.83 5.86 9.62
C SER A 41 -3.28 6.31 9.82
N ASN A 42 -3.50 7.59 10.08
CA ASN A 42 -4.84 8.16 10.24
C ASN A 42 -5.67 8.10 8.96
N TRP A 43 -5.06 8.43 7.82
CA TRP A 43 -5.69 8.32 6.51
C TRP A 43 -6.13 6.88 6.21
N ARG A 44 -5.24 5.90 6.45
CA ARG A 44 -5.53 4.47 6.25
C ARG A 44 -6.65 3.99 7.17
N ARG A 45 -6.61 4.33 8.47
CA ARG A 45 -7.66 3.93 9.43
C ARG A 45 -9.02 4.51 9.06
N ARG A 46 -9.08 5.77 8.59
CA ARG A 46 -10.32 6.35 8.06
C ARG A 46 -10.86 5.57 6.87
N HIS A 47 -10.00 5.23 5.91
CA HIS A 47 -10.40 4.45 4.74
C HIS A 47 -10.87 3.04 5.11
N GLN A 48 -10.18 2.37 6.03
CA GLN A 48 -10.60 1.07 6.55
C GLN A 48 -11.95 1.14 7.26
N ALA A 49 -12.21 2.17 8.05
CA ALA A 49 -13.51 2.38 8.69
C ALA A 49 -14.61 2.57 7.65
N THR A 50 -14.36 3.32 6.59
CA THR A 50 -15.30 3.48 5.46
C THR A 50 -15.58 2.15 4.77
N ALA A 51 -14.53 1.38 4.46
CA ALA A 51 -14.68 0.05 3.85
C ALA A 51 -15.47 -0.90 4.77
N ARG A 52 -15.17 -0.91 6.07
CA ARG A 52 -15.87 -1.71 7.09
C ARG A 52 -17.34 -1.31 7.19
N ARG A 53 -17.66 -0.01 7.20
CA ARG A 53 -19.05 0.48 7.19
C ARG A 53 -19.81 0.04 5.94
N SER A 54 -19.20 0.18 4.75
CA SER A 54 -19.79 -0.29 3.49
C SER A 54 -20.03 -1.80 3.53
N HIS A 55 -19.06 -2.57 4.02
CA HIS A 55 -19.17 -4.01 4.17
C HIS A 55 -20.29 -4.41 5.13
N TYR A 56 -20.43 -3.74 6.28
CA TYR A 56 -21.55 -3.99 7.19
C TYR A 56 -22.89 -3.60 6.60
N ARG A 57 -23.01 -2.43 5.97
CA ARG A 57 -24.26 -2.02 5.29
C ARG A 57 -24.70 -3.04 4.25
N ARG A 58 -23.74 -3.60 3.49
CA ARG A 58 -24.01 -4.67 2.54
C ARG A 58 -24.44 -5.95 3.25
N ARG A 59 -23.73 -6.38 4.30
CA ARG A 59 -24.08 -7.59 5.07
C ARG A 59 -25.49 -7.48 5.66
N THR A 60 -25.84 -6.37 6.33
CA THR A 60 -27.16 -6.17 6.92
C THR A 60 -28.27 -6.03 5.88
N ALA A 61 -27.96 -5.49 4.70
CA ALA A 61 -28.92 -5.46 3.59
C ALA A 61 -29.10 -6.83 2.91
N SER A 62 -28.15 -7.75 3.12
CA SER A 62 -28.17 -9.11 2.59
C SER A 62 -28.68 -10.13 3.62
N ASP A 63 -29.01 -9.67 4.83
CA ASP A 63 -29.59 -10.45 5.92
C ASP A 63 -31.07 -10.04 6.04
N PRO A 64 -31.96 -10.52 5.15
CA PRO A 64 -33.38 -10.36 5.35
C PRO A 64 -33.75 -11.21 6.56
N ALA A 65 -34.23 -10.56 7.61
CA ALA A 65 -34.83 -11.23 8.75
C ALA A 65 -35.84 -12.28 8.26
N GLU A 66 -35.61 -13.53 8.61
CA GLU A 66 -36.66 -14.57 8.67
C GLU A 66 -37.83 -14.11 9.54
#